data_AF-A8NVK0-F1
#
_entry.id   AF-A8NVK0-F1
#
_cell.length_a   1.000
_cell.length_b   1.000
_cell.length_c   1.000
_cell.angle_alpha   90.00
_cell.angle_beta   90.00
_cell.angle_gamma   90.00
#
_symmetry.space_group_name_H-M   'P 1'
#
loop_
_entity.id
_entity.type
_entity.pdbx_description
1 polymer ?
#
loop_
_entity_poly.entity_id
_entity_poly.type
_entity_poly.pdbx_seq_one_letter_code
_entity_poly.pdbx_strand_id
1 'polypeptide(L)' 'MHKQDGFCARCGHYLLLPPGFTAAQKRAATEVHALDWCPRACAAVINERQVKRRRLDLVGREEDASHLFIPGEKLLISKK' A
#
# COMPACT_ATOMS: atom_id res chain seq x y z
N MET A 1 20.10 -16.19 11.51
CA MET A 1 18.85 -16.09 10.74
C MET A 1 18.29 -14.68 10.91
N HIS A 2 18.60 -13.78 9.99
CA HIS A 2 18.27 -12.35 10.10
C HIS A 2 16.82 -12.13 9.63
N LYS A 3 15.92 -11.78 10.56
CA LYS A 3 14.48 -11.59 10.29
C LYS A 3 14.25 -10.28 9.51
N GLN A 4 14.40 -10.31 8.19
CA GLN A 4 13.92 -9.23 7.31
C GLN A 4 12.46 -9.43 6.89
N ASP A 5 11.87 -10.60 7.20
CA ASP A 5 10.51 -10.91 6.79
C ASP A 5 9.49 -10.00 7.49
N GLY A 6 8.75 -9.19 6.72
CA GLY A 6 7.69 -8.33 7.23
C GLY A 6 8.11 -6.92 7.61
N PHE A 7 9.39 -6.54 7.54
CA PHE A 7 9.81 -5.18 7.88
C PHE A 7 9.63 -4.21 6.71
N CYS A 8 8.88 -3.12 6.91
CA CYS A 8 8.78 -2.06 5.93
C CYS A 8 9.73 -0.89 6.27
N ALA A 9 10.82 -0.76 5.53
CA ALA A 9 11.78 0.34 5.69
C ALA A 9 11.18 1.74 5.46
N ARG A 10 10.04 1.84 4.76
CA ARG A 10 9.37 3.13 4.50
C ARG A 10 8.62 3.65 5.74
N CYS A 11 7.92 2.78 6.46
CA CYS A 11 7.16 3.18 7.65
C CYS A 11 7.86 2.88 8.98
N GLY A 12 8.94 2.07 8.95
CA GLY A 12 9.72 1.68 10.11
C GLY A 12 9.04 0.59 10.97
N HIS A 13 8.01 -0.07 10.45
CA HIS A 13 7.21 -1.03 11.22
C HIS A 13 7.26 -2.44 10.62
N TYR A 14 7.06 -3.43 11.48
CA TYR A 14 6.82 -4.81 11.08
C TYR A 14 5.34 -5.03 10.80
N LEU A 15 5.07 -5.74 9.71
CA LEU A 15 3.73 -6.14 9.31
C LEU A 15 3.26 -7.32 10.15
N LEU A 16 1.98 -7.28 10.53
CA LEU A 16 1.30 -8.45 11.09
C LEU A 16 1.03 -9.41 9.92
N LEU A 17 1.88 -10.43 9.80
CA LEU A 17 1.78 -11.45 8.77
C LEU A 17 1.27 -12.77 9.36
N PRO A 18 0.44 -13.53 8.64
CA PRO A 18 -0.06 -14.81 9.13
C PRO A 18 1.09 -15.77 9.49
N PRO A 19 0.97 -16.54 10.59
CA PRO A 19 2.04 -17.41 11.07
C PRO A 19 2.40 -18.53 10.07
N GLY A 20 1.46 -18.92 9.20
CA GLY A 20 1.66 -19.94 8.16
C GLY A 20 2.29 -19.42 6.86
N PHE A 21 2.61 -18.13 6.74
CA PHE A 21 3.23 -17.61 5.51
C PHE A 21 4.66 -18.14 5.35
N THR A 22 4.98 -18.58 4.13
CA THR A 22 6.36 -18.87 3.72
C THR A 22 7.18 -17.57 3.65
N ALA A 23 8.50 -17.68 3.66
CA ALA A 23 9.38 -16.50 3.51
C ALA A 23 9.06 -15.71 2.23
N ALA A 24 8.77 -16.40 1.12
CA ALA A 24 8.37 -15.78 -0.14
C ALA A 24 7.04 -15.00 -0.01
N GLN A 25 6.04 -15.58 0.67
CA GLN A 25 4.76 -14.90 0.92
C GLN A 25 4.93 -13.69 1.85
N LYS A 26 5.78 -13.80 2.88
CA LYS A 26 6.07 -12.66 3.77
C LYS A 26 6.75 -11.52 3.01
N ARG A 27 7.69 -11.85 2.13
CA ARG A 27 8.34 -10.86 1.26
C ARG A 27 7.34 -10.20 0.32
N ALA A 28 6.52 -10.98 -0.38
CA ALA A 28 5.48 -10.46 -1.27
C ALA A 28 4.51 -9.53 -0.55
N ALA A 29 4.02 -9.92 0.63
CA ALA A 29 3.15 -9.07 1.45
C ALA A 29 3.83 -7.76 1.89
N THR A 30 5.13 -7.81 2.15
CA THR A 30 5.93 -6.62 2.52
C THR A 30 6.11 -5.66 1.34
N GLU A 31 6.38 -6.22 0.15
CA GLU A 31 6.51 -5.46 -1.09
C GLU A 31 5.16 -4.80 -1.47
N VAL A 32 4.06 -5.55 -1.42
CA VAL A 32 2.70 -5.02 -1.62
C VAL A 32 2.39 -3.91 -0.62
N HIS A 33 2.68 -4.11 0.67
CA HIS A 33 2.47 -3.05 1.64
C HIS A 33 3.29 -1.80 1.29
N ALA A 34 4.56 -1.93 0.97
CA ALA A 34 5.42 -0.79 0.65
C ALA A 34 4.89 0.02 -0.56
N LEU A 35 4.33 -0.67 -1.55
CA LEU A 35 3.87 -0.08 -2.82
C LEU A 35 2.44 0.44 -2.77
N ASP A 36 1.54 -0.23 -2.04
CA ASP A 36 0.10 0.06 -2.13
C ASP A 36 -0.50 0.56 -0.81
N TRP A 37 -0.01 0.08 0.35
CA TRP A 37 -0.66 0.33 1.65
C TRP A 37 0.12 1.24 2.59
N CYS A 38 1.42 1.42 2.37
CA CYS A 38 2.28 2.15 3.29
C CYS A 38 1.84 3.62 3.37
N PRO A 39 1.48 4.12 4.57
CA PRO A 39 1.01 5.50 4.73
C PRO A 39 2.14 6.53 4.58
N ARG A 40 3.38 6.11 4.88
CA ARG A 40 4.60 6.92 4.70
C ARG A 40 5.23 6.77 3.31
N ALA A 41 4.50 6.24 2.32
CA ALA A 41 4.96 6.24 0.94
C ALA A 41 5.18 7.68 0.45
N CYS A 42 6.16 7.87 -0.45
CA CYS A 42 6.50 9.19 -0.95
C CYS A 42 5.33 9.82 -1.73
N ALA A 43 5.33 11.14 -1.88
CA ALA A 43 4.25 11.87 -2.53
C ALA A 43 3.97 11.38 -3.96
N ALA A 44 5.01 11.06 -4.73
CA ALA A 44 4.87 10.51 -6.09
C ALA A 44 4.05 9.21 -6.10
N VAL A 45 4.37 8.26 -5.22
CA VAL A 45 3.63 6.99 -5.09
C VAL A 45 2.18 7.25 -4.67
N ILE A 46 1.94 8.18 -3.74
CA ILE A 46 0.56 8.52 -3.35
C ILE A 46 -0.22 9.14 -4.52
N ASN A 47 0.40 10.00 -5.33
CA ASN A 47 -0.24 10.59 -6.51
C ASN A 47 -0.58 9.52 -7.55
N GLU A 48 0.34 8.58 -7.82
CA GLU A 48 0.07 7.45 -8.72
C GLU A 48 -1.11 6.60 -8.23
N ARG A 49 -1.19 6.33 -6.93
CA ARG A 49 -2.32 5.63 -6.32
C ARG A 49 -3.63 6.40 -6.51
N GLN A 50 -3.63 7.73 -6.34
CA GLN A 50 -4.82 8.57 -6.58
C GLN A 50 -5.30 8.50 -8.02
N VAL A 51 -4.39 8.56 -8.99
CA VAL A 51 -4.74 8.47 -10.41
C VAL A 51 -5.28 7.07 -10.73
N LYS A 52 -4.61 6.01 -10.27
CA LYS A 52 -5.05 4.62 -10.47
C LYS A 52 -6.43 4.38 -9.84
N ARG A 53 -6.65 4.84 -8.60
CA ARG A 53 -7.93 4.70 -7.90
C ARG A 53 -9.07 5.34 -8.68
N ARG A 54 -8.91 6.60 -9.12
CA ARG A 54 -9.91 7.26 -9.98
C ARG A 54 -10.20 6.49 -11.25
N ARG A 55 -9.17 5.94 -11.91
CA ARG A 55 -9.37 5.14 -13.13
C ARG A 55 -10.15 3.86 -12.86
N LEU A 56 -9.93 3.21 -11.71
CA LEU A 56 -10.66 2.00 -11.30
C LEU A 56 -12.11 2.34 -10.93
N ASP A 57 -12.33 3.42 -10.19
CA ASP A 57 -13.67 3.92 -9.84
C ASP A 57 -14.51 4.20 -11.12
N LEU A 58 -13.90 4.79 -12.15
CA LEU A 58 -14.58 5.08 -13.43
C LEU A 58 -15.03 3.85 -14.22
N VAL A 59 -14.41 2.68 -13.99
CA VAL A 59 -14.74 1.44 -14.70
C VAL A 59 -15.49 0.43 -13.82
N GLY A 60 -16.01 0.86 -12.66
CA GLY A 60 -16.76 0.01 -11.73
C GLY A 60 -15.91 -1.09 -11.09
N ARG A 61 -14.65 -0.77 -10.76
CA ARG A 61 -13.70 -1.69 -10.09
C ARG A 61 -13.33 -1.18 -8.69
N GLU A 62 -14.34 -0.92 -7.88
CA GLU A 62 -14.22 -0.35 -6.54
C GLU A 62 -13.50 -1.30 -5.55
N GLU A 63 -13.62 -2.61 -5.73
CA GLU A 63 -12.88 -3.60 -4.92
C GLU A 63 -11.37 -3.47 -5.13
N ASP A 64 -10.93 -3.37 -6.38
CA ASP A 64 -9.51 -3.15 -6.71
C ASP A 64 -9.03 -1.78 -6.26
N ALA A 65 -9.89 -0.77 -6.34
CA ALA A 65 -9.61 0.58 -5.86
C ALA A 65 -9.35 0.61 -4.35
N SER A 66 -10.02 -0.27 -3.59
CA SER A 66 -9.91 -0.37 -2.12
C SER A 66 -8.54 -0.87 -1.67
N HIS A 67 -7.80 -1.55 -2.54
CA HIS A 67 -6.42 -1.96 -2.27
C HIS A 67 -5.41 -0.79 -2.33
N LEU A 68 -5.77 0.38 -2.85
CA LEU A 68 -4.87 1.52 -2.95
C LEU A 68 -5.08 2.46 -1.77
N PHE A 69 -4.19 2.42 -0.78
CA PHE A 69 -4.29 3.30 0.38
C PHE A 69 -3.89 4.74 0.03
N ILE A 70 -4.76 5.68 0.34
CA ILE A 70 -4.57 7.12 0.17
C ILE A 70 -4.88 7.80 1.51
N PRO A 71 -3.88 8.40 2.18
CA PRO A 71 -4.12 9.15 3.42
C PRO A 71 -5.20 10.21 3.22
N GLY A 72 -6.18 10.28 4.14
CA GLY A 72 -7.33 11.20 4.04
C GLY A 72 -6.94 12.67 3.89
N GLU A 73 -5.85 13.09 4.55
CA GLU A 73 -5.26 14.44 4.44
C GLU A 73 -4.90 14.81 2.99
N LYS A 74 -4.50 13.83 2.18
CA LYS A 74 -4.11 14.02 0.77
C LYS A 74 -5.31 13.94 -0.19
N LEU A 75 -6.47 13.50 0.30
CA LEU A 75 -7.70 13.41 -0.51
C LEU A 75 -8.39 14.77 -0.67
N LEU A 76 -8.19 15.68 0.29
CA LEU A 76 -8.78 17.02 0.30
C LEU A 76 -8.16 17.97 -0.75
N ILE A 77 -6.94 17.68 -1.22
CA ILE A 77 -6.23 18.50 -2.23
C ILE A 77 -6.85 18.33 -3.63
N SER A 78 -7.65 17.28 -3.84
CA SER A 78 -8.20 16.91 -5.14
C SER A 78 -9.69 17.14 -5.32
N LYS A 79 -10.35 17.81 -4.36
CA LYS A 79 -11.75 18.27 -4.48
C LYS A 79 -11.84 19.76 -4.84
N LYS A 80 -10.80 20.33 -5.45
CA LYS A 80 -10.79 21.72 -5.92
C LYS A 80 -11.01 21.80 -7.42
#